data_AF-A0A2P8DBI9-F1
#
_entry.id   AF-A0A2P8DBI9-F1
#
_cell.length_a   1.000
_cell.length_b   1.000
_cell.length_c   1.000
_cell.angle_alpha   90.00
_cell.angle_beta   90.00
_cell.angle_gamma   90.00
#
_symmetry.space_group_name_H-M   'P 1'
#
loop_
_entity.id
_entity.type
_entity.pdbx_description
1 polymer ?
#
loop_
_entity_poly.entity_id
_entity_poly.type
_entity_poly.pdbx_seq_one_letter_code
_entity_poly.pdbx_strand_id
1 'polypeptide(L)'
;MGIQAEAQPLSAYTSFQNQFMVWDNGMIRKVEYLVPLQVGIGRSAIPYIDNSRNFKIYYQGASRKVNDGFTQAFQVTDNIVTYQNSKALFVWERGNTTNLSKYCEQFYIGDSLVVFFDGVQREFRAYYDGRIFPIEGFLAGNSVSNIFDTSTTSIRNSMDISSGQLPSIKVSDNIAAYVNYANQFRIFYHGEIVEQENYLVNSFDVGRNNVAYVDANREFKIFSNGKTTTIDNFPPYTYTAGDNVVAYVGYDNYFKIYYNDSLYTIGYFQPDFVVKDNVVAFQDATGYFKVFYKGQIYTLESYYPTDFKAGYNSVAYVNRANVLRLFTEGDIYDVTNADVATWRLDYDVIQYRFGANMFKVFYKGKTY
;
A
#
# COMPACT_ATOMS: atom_id res chain seq x y z
N MET A 1 14.42 21.42 11.31
CA MET A 1 14.62 20.32 10.33
C MET A 1 14.89 19.06 11.13
N GLY A 2 13.84 18.27 11.39
CA GLY A 2 14.00 16.97 12.02
C GLY A 2 14.48 15.97 10.98
N ILE A 3 15.54 15.25 11.29
CA ILE A 3 15.99 14.10 10.49
C ILE A 3 14.82 13.11 10.50
N GLN A 4 14.12 12.97 9.39
CA GLN A 4 13.26 11.81 9.13
C GLN A 4 14.21 10.62 9.18
N ALA A 5 14.22 9.88 10.29
CA ALA A 5 14.92 8.62 10.35
C ALA A 5 14.32 7.74 9.25
N GLU A 6 15.06 7.49 8.17
CA GLU A 6 14.61 6.57 7.15
C GLU A 6 14.32 5.22 7.84
N ALA A 7 13.10 4.74 7.68
CA ALA A 7 12.70 3.44 8.20
C ALA A 7 13.66 2.38 7.63
N GLN A 8 14.32 1.64 8.53
CA GLN A 8 15.30 0.63 8.17
C GLN A 8 14.56 -0.66 7.84
N PRO A 9 14.80 -1.28 6.68
CA PRO A 9 14.00 -2.42 6.26
C PRO A 9 14.19 -3.60 7.23
N LEU A 10 13.08 -4.30 7.49
CA LEU A 10 13.03 -5.46 8.36
C LEU A 10 12.61 -6.70 7.57
N SER A 11 13.05 -7.86 8.05
CA SER A 11 12.48 -9.15 7.64
C SER A 11 12.52 -10.11 8.82
N ALA A 12 11.75 -11.19 8.75
CA ALA A 12 11.74 -12.21 9.78
C ALA A 12 11.62 -13.62 9.22
N TYR A 13 12.13 -14.58 9.98
CA TYR A 13 12.07 -16.00 9.63
C TYR A 13 12.10 -16.87 10.88
N THR A 14 11.72 -18.13 10.71
CA THR A 14 11.84 -19.15 11.75
C THR A 14 13.11 -19.96 11.51
N SER A 15 14.00 -20.03 12.49
CA SER A 15 15.23 -20.82 12.39
C SER A 15 14.95 -22.33 12.43
N PHE A 16 15.97 -23.14 12.13
CA PHE A 16 15.91 -24.60 12.26
C PHE A 16 15.58 -25.09 13.68
N GLN A 17 15.82 -24.26 14.71
CA GLN A 17 15.49 -24.55 16.11
C GLN A 17 14.06 -24.09 16.48
N ASN A 18 13.23 -23.72 15.50
CA ASN A 18 11.90 -23.14 15.70
C ASN A 18 11.89 -21.84 16.53
N GLN A 19 12.99 -21.10 16.50
CA GLN A 19 13.10 -19.78 17.12
C GLN A 19 12.75 -18.70 16.11
N PHE A 20 12.08 -17.65 16.57
CA PHE A 20 11.73 -16.51 15.74
C PHE A 20 12.89 -15.53 15.66
N MET A 21 13.37 -15.33 14.45
CA MET A 21 14.51 -14.48 14.13
C MET A 21 14.02 -13.25 13.37
N VAL A 22 14.54 -12.09 13.73
CA VAL A 22 14.38 -10.84 12.99
C VAL A 22 15.71 -10.44 12.40
N TRP A 23 15.71 -10.14 11.11
CA TRP A 23 16.79 -9.41 10.46
C TRP A 23 16.46 -7.92 10.52
N ASP A 24 17.36 -7.15 11.11
CA ASP A 24 17.25 -5.71 11.32
C ASP A 24 18.54 -5.07 10.82
N ASN A 25 18.49 -4.58 9.58
CA ASN A 25 19.58 -3.86 8.92
C ASN A 25 20.95 -4.53 9.04
N GLY A 26 21.03 -5.80 8.65
CA GLY A 26 22.26 -6.59 8.67
C GLY A 26 22.56 -7.29 10.00
N MET A 27 21.77 -7.04 11.05
CA MET A 27 21.87 -7.77 12.31
C MET A 27 20.75 -8.80 12.42
N ILE A 28 21.10 -10.04 12.76
CA ILE A 28 20.13 -11.09 13.06
C ILE A 28 19.94 -11.14 14.58
N ARG A 29 18.68 -11.06 15.02
CA ARG A 29 18.29 -11.11 16.43
C ARG A 29 17.30 -12.24 16.65
N LYS A 30 17.52 -13.02 17.70
CA LYS A 30 16.50 -13.94 18.21
C LYS A 30 15.52 -13.13 19.05
N VAL A 31 14.26 -13.09 18.62
CA VAL A 31 13.22 -12.28 19.25
C VAL A 31 12.30 -13.14 20.12
N GLU A 32 12.01 -14.38 19.71
CA GLU A 32 11.27 -15.34 20.52
C GLU A 32 11.90 -16.73 20.47
N TYR A 33 11.72 -17.51 21.54
CA TYR A 33 12.17 -18.90 21.61
C TYR A 33 11.26 -19.87 20.86
N LEU A 34 10.03 -19.45 20.57
CA LEU A 34 9.00 -20.23 19.88
C LEU A 34 8.43 -19.40 18.73
N VAL A 35 7.89 -20.09 17.72
CA VAL A 35 7.26 -19.46 16.54
C VAL A 35 5.99 -18.70 16.95
N PRO A 36 5.86 -17.40 16.64
CA PRO A 36 4.64 -16.63 16.90
C PRO A 36 3.41 -17.26 16.24
N LEU A 37 2.25 -17.08 16.86
CA LEU A 37 0.96 -17.52 16.33
C LEU A 37 0.56 -16.72 15.09
N GLN A 38 0.96 -15.44 15.05
CA GLN A 38 0.72 -14.52 13.95
C GLN A 38 1.87 -13.53 13.88
N VAL A 39 2.27 -13.13 12.68
CA VAL A 39 3.33 -12.14 12.42
C VAL A 39 2.96 -11.28 11.21
N GLY A 40 3.24 -9.99 11.29
CA GLY A 40 3.22 -9.06 10.16
C GLY A 40 4.61 -8.45 9.98
N ILE A 41 5.01 -8.19 8.73
CA ILE A 41 6.28 -7.54 8.40
C ILE A 41 5.98 -6.14 7.89
N GLY A 42 6.20 -5.15 8.75
CA GLY A 42 6.25 -3.75 8.34
C GLY A 42 7.67 -3.30 8.06
N ARG A 43 7.80 -2.15 7.41
CA ARG A 43 9.12 -1.60 7.10
C ARG A 43 9.87 -1.20 8.35
N SER A 44 9.21 -0.59 9.33
CA SER A 44 9.86 -0.12 10.57
C SER A 44 9.57 -0.99 11.80
N ALA A 45 8.54 -1.84 11.75
CA ALA A 45 8.09 -2.62 12.89
C ALA A 45 7.57 -4.01 12.47
N ILE A 46 7.73 -4.99 13.36
CA ILE A 46 7.18 -6.35 13.18
C ILE A 46 6.21 -6.61 14.34
N PRO A 47 4.89 -6.43 14.14
CA PRO A 47 3.89 -6.88 15.09
C PRO A 47 3.71 -8.40 15.03
N TYR A 48 3.52 -9.01 16.20
CA TYR A 48 3.28 -10.44 16.30
C TYR A 48 2.53 -10.80 17.58
N ILE A 49 1.91 -11.99 17.58
CA ILE A 49 1.28 -12.59 18.75
C ILE A 49 2.13 -13.78 19.19
N ASP A 50 2.68 -13.73 20.40
CA ASP A 50 3.50 -14.82 20.94
C ASP A 50 2.66 -16.04 21.38
N ASN A 51 3.35 -17.11 21.80
CA ASN A 51 2.68 -18.35 22.25
C ASN A 51 1.88 -18.20 23.54
N SER A 52 2.13 -17.14 24.32
CA SER A 52 1.34 -16.76 25.49
C SER A 52 0.21 -15.80 25.13
N ARG A 53 -0.06 -15.60 23.84
CA ARG A 53 -1.08 -14.67 23.29
C ARG A 53 -0.85 -13.21 23.66
N ASN A 54 0.38 -12.82 24.00
CA ASN A 54 0.72 -11.40 24.14
C ASN A 54 0.91 -10.79 22.75
N PHE A 55 0.25 -9.66 22.51
CA PHE A 55 0.54 -8.84 21.34
C PHE A 55 1.79 -8.00 21.60
N LYS A 56 2.79 -8.20 20.76
CA LYS A 56 4.11 -7.57 20.85
C LYS A 56 4.46 -6.90 19.53
N ILE A 57 5.26 -5.85 19.61
CA ILE A 57 5.86 -5.19 18.46
C ILE A 57 7.37 -5.18 18.66
N TYR A 58 8.09 -5.72 17.67
CA TYR A 58 9.52 -5.48 17.53
C TYR A 58 9.72 -4.12 16.84
N TYR A 59 10.49 -3.24 17.49
CA TYR A 59 10.82 -1.90 17.01
C TYR A 59 12.16 -1.46 17.60
N GLN A 60 13.06 -0.90 16.78
CA GLN A 60 14.37 -0.38 17.20
C GLN A 60 15.18 -1.38 18.05
N GLY A 61 15.39 -2.59 17.55
CA GLY A 61 16.26 -3.58 18.20
C GLY A 61 15.63 -4.41 19.31
N ALA A 62 14.40 -4.11 19.74
CA ALA A 62 13.75 -4.78 20.87
C ALA A 62 12.27 -5.06 20.62
N SER A 63 11.76 -6.13 21.25
CA SER A 63 10.33 -6.42 21.29
C SER A 63 9.70 -5.99 22.60
N ARG A 64 8.51 -5.40 22.53
CA ARG A 64 7.73 -4.95 23.68
C ARG A 64 6.28 -5.38 23.56
N LYS A 65 5.68 -5.77 24.68
CA LYS A 65 4.23 -5.96 24.80
C LYS A 65 3.53 -4.62 24.64
N VAL A 66 2.47 -4.56 23.82
CA VAL A 66 1.81 -3.31 23.42
C VAL A 66 0.56 -3.02 24.28
N ASN A 67 -0.16 -4.06 24.68
CA ASN A 67 -1.40 -3.94 25.44
C ASN A 67 -1.63 -5.18 26.32
N ASP A 68 -2.41 -5.01 27.38
CA ASP A 68 -2.84 -6.12 28.25
C ASP A 68 -4.13 -6.82 27.78
N GLY A 69 -4.79 -6.31 26.74
CA GLY A 69 -5.99 -6.90 26.15
C GLY A 69 -5.73 -7.99 25.11
N PHE A 70 -6.77 -8.74 24.74
CA PHE A 70 -6.72 -9.73 23.67
C PHE A 70 -6.87 -9.06 22.31
N THR A 71 -5.75 -8.93 21.61
CA THR A 71 -5.72 -8.45 20.23
C THR A 71 -6.26 -9.53 19.30
N GLN A 72 -7.35 -9.23 18.60
CA GLN A 72 -8.01 -10.17 17.68
C GLN A 72 -7.38 -10.15 16.29
N ALA A 73 -6.96 -8.97 15.86
CA ALA A 73 -6.36 -8.75 14.55
C ALA A 73 -5.44 -7.52 14.61
N PHE A 74 -4.45 -7.51 13.72
CA PHE A 74 -3.59 -6.36 13.48
C PHE A 74 -3.22 -6.29 11.99
N GLN A 75 -2.92 -5.08 11.53
CA GLN A 75 -2.38 -4.80 10.20
C GLN A 75 -1.15 -3.90 10.36
N VAL A 76 -0.21 -4.02 9.43
CA VAL A 76 1.05 -3.27 9.47
C VAL A 76 1.38 -2.70 8.10
N THR A 77 1.92 -1.49 8.11
CA THR A 77 2.42 -0.75 6.95
C THR A 77 3.85 -0.28 7.22
N ASP A 78 4.33 0.73 6.49
CA ASP A 78 5.68 1.27 6.72
C ASP A 78 5.89 1.80 8.14
N ASN A 79 4.97 2.63 8.63
CA ASN A 79 5.16 3.39 9.87
C ASN A 79 4.12 3.09 10.94
N ILE A 80 3.03 2.41 10.57
CA ILE A 80 1.87 2.22 11.43
C ILE A 80 1.55 0.74 11.62
N VAL A 81 1.18 0.40 12.84
CA VAL A 81 0.49 -0.85 13.16
C VAL A 81 -0.91 -0.50 13.67
N THR A 82 -1.97 -0.96 13.00
CA THR A 82 -3.32 -0.91 13.57
C THR A 82 -3.63 -2.24 14.23
N TYR A 83 -4.41 -2.20 15.30
CA TYR A 83 -4.88 -3.41 15.97
C TYR A 83 -6.23 -3.20 16.64
N GLN A 84 -6.98 -4.30 16.74
CA GLN A 84 -8.32 -4.29 17.35
C GLN A 84 -8.38 -5.16 18.59
N ASN A 85 -8.96 -4.59 19.64
CA ASN A 85 -9.36 -5.30 20.85
C ASN A 85 -10.89 -5.27 20.93
N SER A 86 -11.55 -6.39 20.60
CA SER A 86 -13.00 -6.38 20.34
C SER A 86 -13.32 -5.36 19.23
N LYS A 87 -14.21 -4.41 19.47
CA LYS A 87 -14.56 -3.34 18.51
C LYS A 87 -13.72 -2.07 18.66
N ALA A 88 -12.83 -1.99 19.63
CA ALA A 88 -11.97 -0.81 19.79
C ALA A 88 -10.77 -0.87 18.83
N LEU A 89 -10.60 0.17 18.03
CA LEU A 89 -9.49 0.34 17.10
C LEU A 89 -8.39 1.18 17.73
N PHE A 90 -7.16 0.67 17.65
CA PHE A 90 -5.96 1.36 18.08
C PHE A 90 -4.99 1.50 16.92
N VAL A 91 -4.17 2.54 17.02
CA VAL A 91 -3.00 2.73 16.18
C VAL A 91 -1.77 2.78 17.06
N TRP A 92 -0.72 2.09 16.64
CA TRP A 92 0.61 2.21 17.18
C TRP A 92 1.51 2.84 16.12
N GLU A 93 2.20 3.91 16.50
CA GLU A 93 3.11 4.66 15.63
C GLU A 93 4.32 5.13 16.45
N ARG A 94 5.54 4.78 15.99
CA ARG A 94 6.83 5.18 16.59
C ARG A 94 6.90 4.99 18.12
N GLY A 95 6.38 3.86 18.61
CA GLY A 95 6.42 3.53 20.04
C GLY A 95 5.22 4.00 20.86
N ASN A 96 4.33 4.82 20.30
CA ASN A 96 3.15 5.34 20.99
C ASN A 96 1.88 4.66 20.51
N THR A 97 0.96 4.40 21.43
CA THR A 97 -0.37 3.86 21.14
C THR A 97 -1.41 4.96 21.30
N THR A 98 -2.30 5.09 20.32
CA THR A 98 -3.47 5.96 20.36
C THR A 98 -4.74 5.14 20.15
N ASN A 99 -5.75 5.35 21.01
CA ASN A 99 -7.09 4.80 20.78
C ASN A 99 -7.80 5.68 19.74
N LEU A 100 -8.10 5.12 18.58
CA LEU A 100 -8.78 5.84 17.50
C LEU A 100 -10.29 5.88 17.70
N SER A 101 -10.87 4.73 18.04
CA SER A 101 -12.29 4.62 18.31
C SER A 101 -12.56 3.46 19.26
N LYS A 102 -13.52 3.65 20.18
CA LYS A 102 -14.01 2.59 21.07
C LYS A 102 -14.95 1.60 20.36
N TYR A 103 -15.50 1.99 19.21
CA TYR A 103 -16.39 1.18 18.40
C TYR A 103 -16.14 1.50 16.92
N CYS A 104 -15.36 0.65 16.28
CA CYS A 104 -14.96 0.77 14.89
C CYS A 104 -15.26 -0.53 14.16
N GLU A 105 -16.14 -0.45 13.17
CA GLU A 105 -16.50 -1.59 12.32
C GLU A 105 -15.83 -1.53 10.96
N GLN A 106 -15.39 -0.34 10.55
CA GLN A 106 -14.81 -0.10 9.24
C GLN A 106 -13.63 0.86 9.35
N PHE A 107 -12.51 0.47 8.79
CA PHE A 107 -11.32 1.30 8.66
C PHE A 107 -10.49 0.89 7.44
N TYR A 108 -9.64 1.82 7.02
CA TYR A 108 -8.73 1.73 5.89
C TYR A 108 -7.37 2.22 6.33
N ILE A 109 -6.31 1.54 5.92
CA ILE A 109 -4.95 1.79 6.37
C ILE A 109 -4.05 2.15 5.17
N GLY A 110 -3.18 3.12 5.37
CA GLY A 110 -2.00 3.41 4.57
C GLY A 110 -0.75 3.49 5.46
N ASP A 111 0.39 3.82 4.88
CA ASP A 111 1.66 3.95 5.59
C ASP A 111 1.68 4.92 6.76
N SER A 112 0.93 6.02 6.68
CA SER A 112 0.90 7.11 7.66
C SER A 112 -0.53 7.60 7.97
N LEU A 113 -1.53 6.96 7.38
CA LEU A 113 -2.93 7.36 7.43
C LEU A 113 -3.80 6.19 7.86
N VAL A 114 -4.74 6.43 8.77
CA VAL A 114 -5.84 5.51 9.05
C VAL A 114 -7.14 6.27 8.91
N VAL A 115 -7.97 5.91 7.93
CA VAL A 115 -9.34 6.43 7.83
C VAL A 115 -10.28 5.43 8.48
N PHE A 116 -11.08 5.86 9.42
CA PHE A 116 -11.95 4.98 10.21
C PHE A 116 -13.31 5.61 10.45
N PHE A 117 -14.33 4.76 10.57
CA PHE A 117 -15.65 5.19 11.02
C PHE A 117 -15.72 5.11 12.54
N ASP A 118 -15.81 6.26 13.20
CA ASP A 118 -16.08 6.34 14.63
C ASP A 118 -17.56 6.10 14.87
N GLY A 119 -17.94 4.88 15.26
CA GLY A 119 -19.34 4.55 15.46
C GLY A 119 -19.95 5.13 16.75
N VAL A 120 -19.16 5.73 17.64
CA VAL A 120 -19.69 6.49 18.78
C VAL A 120 -20.15 7.87 18.31
N GLN A 121 -19.31 8.56 17.54
CA GLN A 121 -19.59 9.89 17.02
C GLN A 121 -20.42 9.87 15.72
N ARG A 122 -20.48 8.70 15.06
CA ARG A 122 -21.08 8.50 13.74
C ARG A 122 -20.47 9.43 12.70
N GLU A 123 -19.16 9.41 12.58
CA GLU A 123 -18.41 10.18 11.58
C GLU A 123 -17.21 9.40 11.06
N PHE A 124 -16.85 9.62 9.80
CA PHE A 124 -15.53 9.25 9.29
C PHE A 124 -14.48 10.23 9.80
N ARG A 125 -13.36 9.68 10.24
CA ARG A 125 -12.22 10.42 10.77
C ARG A 125 -10.93 9.87 10.17
N ALA A 126 -9.90 10.70 10.11
CA ALA A 126 -8.55 10.30 9.72
C ALA A 126 -7.58 10.50 10.88
N TYR A 127 -6.83 9.47 11.22
CA TYR A 127 -5.60 9.60 11.98
C TYR A 127 -4.45 9.88 11.02
N TYR A 128 -3.75 10.99 11.22
CA TYR A 128 -2.58 11.40 10.44
C TYR A 128 -1.62 12.20 11.32
N ASP A 129 -0.33 11.84 11.31
CA ASP A 129 0.75 12.50 12.08
C ASP A 129 0.39 12.76 13.55
N GLY A 130 -0.11 11.72 14.25
CA GLY A 130 -0.47 11.81 15.67
C GLY A 130 -1.76 12.56 15.99
N ARG A 131 -2.50 13.06 14.98
CA ARG A 131 -3.74 13.83 15.16
C ARG A 131 -4.92 13.14 14.50
N ILE A 132 -6.12 13.44 14.99
CA ILE A 132 -7.37 12.94 14.43
C ILE A 132 -8.13 14.11 13.80
N PHE A 133 -8.50 13.96 12.53
CA PHE A 133 -9.21 14.94 11.72
C PHE A 133 -10.62 14.43 11.38
N PRO A 134 -11.67 15.25 11.48
CA PRO A 134 -12.97 14.90 10.93
C PRO A 134 -12.90 14.85 9.40
N ILE A 135 -13.48 13.83 8.78
CA ILE A 135 -13.56 13.70 7.31
C ILE A 135 -14.98 13.96 6.83
N GLU A 136 -15.96 13.26 7.39
CA GLU A 136 -17.35 13.36 6.94
C GLU A 136 -18.28 12.90 8.07
N GLY A 137 -19.19 13.77 8.50
CA GLY A 137 -20.20 13.43 9.49
C GLY A 137 -21.34 12.60 8.86
N PHE A 138 -21.76 11.52 9.52
CA PHE A 138 -22.91 10.76 9.05
C PHE A 138 -24.22 11.49 9.41
N LEU A 139 -24.83 12.12 8.42
CA LEU A 139 -26.18 12.65 8.55
C LEU A 139 -27.20 11.54 8.24
N ALA A 140 -27.62 10.82 9.28
CA ALA A 140 -28.74 9.89 9.19
C ALA A 140 -30.03 10.67 8.86
N GLY A 141 -30.41 10.80 7.57
CA GLY A 141 -31.66 11.52 7.27
C GLY A 141 -32.16 11.70 5.84
N ASN A 142 -31.36 11.63 4.76
CA ASN A 142 -31.87 12.06 3.43
C ASN A 142 -31.81 11.01 2.30
N SER A 143 -31.41 9.77 2.58
CA SER A 143 -31.37 8.70 1.56
C SER A 143 -32.71 7.98 1.43
N VAL A 144 -33.77 8.69 1.04
CA VAL A 144 -35.03 8.04 0.60
C VAL A 144 -35.39 8.38 -0.85
N SER A 145 -34.64 9.26 -1.51
CA SER A 145 -34.99 9.73 -2.86
C SER A 145 -34.35 8.94 -4.02
N ASN A 146 -33.32 8.10 -3.77
CA ASN A 146 -32.57 7.40 -4.83
C ASN A 146 -32.97 5.93 -5.04
N ILE A 147 -34.16 5.51 -4.59
CA ILE A 147 -34.66 4.13 -4.75
C ILE A 147 -35.22 3.87 -6.17
N PHE A 148 -35.33 4.88 -7.04
CA PHE A 148 -35.92 4.75 -8.38
C PHE A 148 -35.03 5.24 -9.54
N ASP A 149 -33.73 4.89 -9.53
CA ASP A 149 -32.91 4.98 -10.75
C ASP A 149 -32.68 3.58 -11.32
N THR A 150 -33.44 3.25 -12.36
CA THR A 150 -33.40 1.99 -13.12
C THR A 150 -32.35 1.99 -14.24
N SER A 151 -31.19 2.62 -14.04
CA SER A 151 -30.04 2.47 -14.94
C SER A 151 -29.06 1.39 -14.42
N THR A 152 -29.17 0.19 -15.01
CA THR A 152 -28.36 -0.98 -14.68
C THR A 152 -26.91 -0.82 -15.16
N THR A 153 -26.09 -0.09 -14.39
CA THR A 153 -24.61 -0.22 -14.41
C THR A 153 -23.91 0.29 -13.13
N SER A 154 -24.64 0.58 -12.05
CA SER A 154 -24.04 1.04 -10.80
C SER A 154 -23.87 -0.10 -9.80
N ILE A 155 -22.63 -0.35 -9.38
CA ILE A 155 -22.31 -1.11 -8.16
C ILE A 155 -22.97 -0.38 -6.98
N ARG A 156 -24.17 -0.79 -6.60
CA ARG A 156 -24.82 -0.36 -5.38
C ARG A 156 -25.38 -1.58 -4.69
N ASN A 157 -24.63 -2.11 -3.73
CA ASN A 157 -25.27 -2.76 -2.60
C ASN A 157 -26.01 -1.64 -1.84
N SER A 158 -27.29 -1.49 -2.12
CA SER A 158 -28.22 -0.54 -1.49
C SER A 158 -28.41 -0.77 0.03
N MET A 159 -27.58 -1.62 0.64
CA MET A 159 -27.65 -2.03 2.03
C MET A 159 -26.63 -1.32 2.96
N ASP A 160 -25.62 -0.61 2.44
CA ASP A 160 -24.48 -0.13 3.26
C ASP A 160 -24.47 1.38 3.62
N ILE A 161 -25.24 2.24 2.96
CA ILE A 161 -25.25 3.68 3.33
C ILE A 161 -25.95 3.89 4.69
N SER A 162 -26.89 3.01 5.06
CA SER A 162 -27.64 3.09 6.33
C SER A 162 -26.77 2.80 7.57
N SER A 163 -25.69 2.04 7.42
CA SER A 163 -24.69 1.76 8.46
C SER A 163 -23.61 2.84 8.55
N GLY A 164 -23.63 3.83 7.66
CA GLY A 164 -22.68 4.94 7.63
C GLY A 164 -21.55 4.78 6.63
N GLN A 165 -21.54 3.77 5.75
CA GLN A 165 -20.45 3.60 4.78
C GLN A 165 -20.42 4.70 3.71
N LEU A 166 -19.23 5.22 3.38
CA LEU A 166 -19.03 6.11 2.25
C LEU A 166 -19.32 5.40 0.91
N PRO A 167 -19.94 6.07 -0.07
CA PRO A 167 -20.19 5.49 -1.39
C PRO A 167 -18.95 4.87 -2.06
N SER A 168 -17.80 5.51 -1.92
CA SER A 168 -16.52 4.97 -2.38
C SER A 168 -15.36 5.63 -1.62
N ILE A 169 -14.34 4.86 -1.27
CA ILE A 169 -13.12 5.35 -0.64
C ILE A 169 -11.96 4.43 -1.00
N LYS A 170 -10.81 5.04 -1.30
CA LYS A 170 -9.52 4.35 -1.36
C LYS A 170 -8.50 5.14 -0.53
N VAL A 171 -7.69 4.40 0.21
CA VAL A 171 -6.61 4.94 1.04
C VAL A 171 -5.28 4.39 0.53
N SER A 172 -4.32 5.27 0.38
CA SER A 172 -2.91 4.93 0.22
C SER A 172 -2.13 5.68 1.32
N ASP A 173 -0.84 5.85 1.15
CA ASP A 173 0.12 6.05 2.23
C ASP A 173 -0.15 7.27 3.11
N ASN A 174 -0.46 8.39 2.47
CA ASN A 174 -0.72 9.66 3.14
C ASN A 174 -1.94 10.39 2.55
N ILE A 175 -2.77 9.67 1.79
CA ILE A 175 -3.88 10.23 1.05
C ILE A 175 -5.09 9.30 1.10
N ALA A 176 -6.27 9.90 1.19
CA ALA A 176 -7.52 9.20 0.96
C ALA A 176 -8.34 9.95 -0.08
N ALA A 177 -8.76 9.24 -1.14
CA ALA A 177 -9.71 9.76 -2.10
C ALA A 177 -11.06 9.09 -1.85
N TYR A 178 -12.12 9.89 -1.79
CA TYR A 178 -13.43 9.39 -1.44
C TYR A 178 -14.55 10.19 -2.10
N VAL A 179 -15.70 9.54 -2.21
CA VAL A 179 -16.98 10.17 -2.54
C VAL A 179 -17.73 10.36 -1.23
N ASN A 180 -18.13 11.58 -0.92
CA ASN A 180 -18.89 11.89 0.30
C ASN A 180 -20.39 11.56 0.15
N TYR A 181 -21.18 11.77 1.20
CA TYR A 181 -22.63 11.49 1.16
C TYR A 181 -23.41 12.42 0.21
N ALA A 182 -22.84 13.57 -0.15
CA ALA A 182 -23.39 14.49 -1.14
C ALA A 182 -22.99 14.13 -2.59
N ASN A 183 -22.39 12.96 -2.81
CA ASN A 183 -21.90 12.50 -4.11
C ASN A 183 -20.81 13.41 -4.73
N GLN A 184 -20.03 14.10 -3.89
CA GLN A 184 -18.92 14.93 -4.31
C GLN A 184 -17.60 14.18 -4.09
N PHE A 185 -16.64 14.40 -4.98
CA PHE A 185 -15.32 13.79 -4.88
C PHE A 185 -14.37 14.69 -4.07
N ARG A 186 -13.72 14.10 -3.06
CA ARG A 186 -12.86 14.79 -2.10
C ARG A 186 -11.58 14.00 -1.90
N ILE A 187 -10.52 14.72 -1.52
CA ILE A 187 -9.23 14.15 -1.19
C ILE A 187 -8.84 14.63 0.21
N PHE A 188 -8.62 13.73 1.14
CA PHE A 188 -7.92 14.04 2.37
C PHE A 188 -6.41 13.94 2.13
N TYR A 189 -5.69 15.05 2.27
CA TYR A 189 -4.25 15.14 2.04
C TYR A 189 -3.60 16.03 3.09
N HIS A 190 -2.60 15.50 3.81
CA HIS A 190 -1.81 16.23 4.81
C HIS A 190 -2.62 16.95 5.90
N GLY A 191 -3.73 16.34 6.34
CA GLY A 191 -4.58 16.91 7.39
C GLY A 191 -5.70 17.84 6.88
N GLU A 192 -5.78 18.08 5.57
CA GLU A 192 -6.78 18.93 4.95
C GLU A 192 -7.68 18.15 3.99
N ILE A 193 -8.94 18.58 3.86
CA ILE A 193 -9.85 18.09 2.82
C ILE A 193 -9.73 19.04 1.63
N VAL A 194 -9.18 18.53 0.53
CA VAL A 194 -9.11 19.23 -0.75
C VAL A 194 -10.36 18.92 -1.56
N GLU A 195 -11.09 19.96 -1.92
CA GLU A 195 -12.23 19.85 -2.83
C GLU A 195 -11.74 19.57 -4.26
N GLN A 196 -12.30 18.54 -4.91
CA GLN A 196 -11.96 18.17 -6.28
C GLN A 196 -13.14 18.40 -7.22
N GLU A 197 -14.16 17.55 -7.12
CA GLU A 197 -15.31 17.59 -8.02
C GLU A 197 -16.60 17.69 -7.20
N ASN A 198 -17.57 18.47 -7.68
CA ASN A 198 -18.89 18.60 -7.05
C ASN A 198 -19.90 17.55 -7.52
N TYR A 199 -19.42 16.56 -8.28
CA TYR A 199 -20.20 15.46 -8.84
C TYR A 199 -19.41 14.15 -8.71
N LEU A 200 -20.10 13.03 -8.96
CA LEU A 200 -19.47 11.71 -8.99
C LEU A 200 -18.43 11.65 -10.09
N VAL A 201 -17.22 11.22 -9.73
CA VAL A 201 -16.19 10.82 -10.68
C VAL A 201 -16.50 9.43 -11.24
N ASN A 202 -16.12 9.17 -12.49
CA ASN A 202 -16.33 7.90 -13.15
C ASN A 202 -15.45 6.78 -12.57
N SER A 203 -14.22 7.14 -12.19
CA SER A 203 -13.26 6.22 -11.57
C SER A 203 -12.14 7.02 -10.91
N PHE A 204 -11.49 6.44 -9.90
CA PHE A 204 -10.26 6.98 -9.33
C PHE A 204 -9.35 5.87 -8.79
N ASP A 205 -8.06 6.17 -8.68
CA ASP A 205 -7.05 5.35 -8.05
C ASP A 205 -6.06 6.21 -7.26
N VAL A 206 -5.49 5.64 -6.20
CA VAL A 206 -4.68 6.37 -5.21
C VAL A 206 -3.31 5.74 -5.05
N GLY A 207 -2.27 6.57 -4.98
CA GLY A 207 -0.93 6.20 -4.56
C GLY A 207 -0.41 7.20 -3.53
N ARG A 208 0.87 7.14 -3.15
CA ARG A 208 1.46 8.18 -2.29
C ARG A 208 1.49 9.52 -3.01
N ASN A 209 1.00 10.56 -2.34
CA ASN A 209 0.95 11.95 -2.83
C ASN A 209 0.15 12.19 -4.12
N ASN A 210 -0.50 11.19 -4.70
CA ASN A 210 -1.21 11.34 -5.95
C ASN A 210 -2.56 10.62 -5.99
N VAL A 211 -3.46 11.17 -6.81
CA VAL A 211 -4.75 10.55 -7.15
C VAL A 211 -4.96 10.73 -8.63
N ALA A 212 -5.10 9.62 -9.35
CA ALA A 212 -5.49 9.62 -10.76
C ALA A 212 -7.00 9.37 -10.84
N TYR A 213 -7.73 10.15 -11.63
CA TYR A 213 -9.18 9.99 -11.73
C TYR A 213 -9.74 10.47 -13.06
N VAL A 214 -10.93 9.99 -13.39
CA VAL A 214 -11.72 10.44 -14.53
C VAL A 214 -12.94 11.19 -14.02
N ASP A 215 -13.07 12.46 -14.37
CA ASP A 215 -14.17 13.30 -13.91
C ASP A 215 -15.49 13.02 -14.68
N ALA A 216 -16.56 13.71 -14.28
CA ALA A 216 -17.88 13.57 -14.89
C ALA A 216 -17.93 14.00 -16.38
N ASN A 217 -17.02 14.87 -16.81
CA ASN A 217 -16.88 15.29 -18.21
C ASN A 217 -16.00 14.34 -19.03
N ARG A 218 -15.57 13.23 -18.42
CA ARG A 218 -14.67 12.23 -19.01
C ARG A 218 -13.26 12.77 -19.28
N GLU A 219 -12.84 13.81 -18.58
CA GLU A 219 -11.45 14.26 -18.58
C GLU A 219 -10.63 13.41 -17.59
N PHE A 220 -9.41 13.06 -17.98
CA PHE A 220 -8.45 12.38 -17.11
C PHE A 220 -7.60 13.40 -16.37
N LYS A 221 -7.63 13.34 -15.04
CA LYS A 221 -6.97 14.28 -14.14
C LYS A 221 -6.05 13.55 -13.17
N ILE A 222 -4.96 14.23 -12.79
CA ILE A 222 -4.08 13.78 -11.71
C ILE A 222 -3.96 14.91 -10.69
N PHE A 223 -4.32 14.61 -9.44
CA PHE A 223 -3.91 15.36 -8.27
C PHE A 223 -2.52 14.89 -7.86
N SER A 224 -1.57 15.81 -7.68
CA SER A 224 -0.18 15.55 -7.26
C SER A 224 0.30 16.73 -6.43
N ASN A 225 0.91 16.48 -5.27
CA ASN A 225 1.54 17.51 -4.43
C ASN A 225 0.63 18.74 -4.14
N GLY A 226 -0.66 18.52 -3.88
CA GLY A 226 -1.62 19.59 -3.58
C GLY A 226 -2.24 20.28 -4.79
N LYS A 227 -1.89 19.89 -6.02
CA LYS A 227 -2.43 20.49 -7.26
C LYS A 227 -3.06 19.44 -8.17
N THR A 228 -4.22 19.79 -8.72
CA THR A 228 -4.87 18.98 -9.76
C THR A 228 -4.55 19.53 -11.14
N THR A 229 -4.20 18.64 -12.06
CA THR A 229 -3.93 18.95 -13.47
C THR A 229 -4.76 18.05 -14.36
N THR A 230 -5.44 18.61 -15.36
CA THR A 230 -6.02 17.83 -16.47
C THR A 230 -4.89 17.31 -17.34
N ILE A 231 -4.79 15.98 -17.42
CA ILE A 231 -3.74 15.27 -18.14
C ILE A 231 -4.18 14.95 -19.57
N ASP A 232 -5.45 14.58 -19.74
CA ASP A 232 -6.03 14.27 -21.04
C ASP A 232 -7.51 14.65 -21.05
N ASN A 233 -8.03 15.04 -22.22
CA ASN A 233 -9.43 15.42 -22.40
C ASN A 233 -10.33 14.19 -22.64
N PHE A 234 -9.74 12.98 -22.64
CA PHE A 234 -10.44 11.72 -22.79
C PHE A 234 -9.99 10.72 -21.72
N PRO A 235 -10.84 9.74 -21.34
CA PRO A 235 -10.44 8.73 -20.38
C PRO A 235 -9.35 7.82 -20.98
N PRO A 236 -8.33 7.45 -20.20
CA PRO A 236 -7.41 6.40 -20.60
C PRO A 236 -8.14 5.05 -20.67
N TYR A 237 -7.60 4.11 -21.46
CA TYR A 237 -8.09 2.73 -21.48
C TYR A 237 -7.88 2.04 -20.12
N THR A 238 -6.75 2.32 -19.48
CA THR A 238 -6.39 1.81 -18.15
C THR A 238 -5.43 2.77 -17.48
N TYR A 239 -5.47 2.85 -16.15
CA TYR A 239 -4.51 3.59 -15.34
C TYR A 239 -4.37 2.95 -13.96
N THR A 240 -3.22 3.14 -13.33
CA THR A 240 -2.97 2.72 -11.95
C THR A 240 -2.03 3.71 -11.28
N ALA A 241 -2.34 4.08 -10.05
CA ALA A 241 -1.52 4.95 -9.23
C ALA A 241 -0.62 4.12 -8.30
N GLY A 242 0.63 4.55 -8.18
CA GLY A 242 1.59 4.11 -7.17
C GLY A 242 2.21 5.32 -6.49
N ASP A 243 3.28 5.11 -5.73
CA ASP A 243 3.95 6.17 -4.97
C ASP A 243 4.59 7.18 -5.89
N ASN A 244 3.97 8.37 -5.97
CA ASN A 244 4.40 9.47 -6.82
C ASN A 244 4.46 9.14 -8.33
N VAL A 245 3.86 8.02 -8.74
CA VAL A 245 3.82 7.57 -10.14
C VAL A 245 2.41 7.18 -10.55
N VAL A 246 2.02 7.47 -11.79
CA VAL A 246 0.78 6.98 -12.40
C VAL A 246 1.14 6.43 -13.78
N ALA A 247 0.89 5.14 -13.99
CA ALA A 247 1.06 4.52 -15.31
C ALA A 247 -0.31 4.36 -15.97
N TYR A 248 -0.42 4.69 -17.26
CA TYR A 248 -1.68 4.61 -17.98
C TYR A 248 -1.49 4.42 -19.48
N VAL A 249 -2.53 3.89 -20.13
CA VAL A 249 -2.64 3.82 -21.59
C VAL A 249 -3.65 4.87 -22.03
N GLY A 250 -3.18 5.91 -22.70
CA GLY A 250 -4.02 7.01 -23.18
C GLY A 250 -4.98 6.57 -24.29
N TYR A 251 -6.00 7.39 -24.54
CA TYR A 251 -6.95 7.19 -25.66
C TYR A 251 -6.24 7.21 -27.03
N ASP A 252 -5.07 7.86 -27.09
CA ASP A 252 -4.17 7.90 -28.25
C ASP A 252 -3.33 6.63 -28.44
N ASN A 253 -3.58 5.56 -27.66
CA ASN A 253 -2.84 4.28 -27.65
C ASN A 253 -1.38 4.37 -27.23
N TYR A 254 -0.95 5.49 -26.63
CA TYR A 254 0.38 5.60 -26.04
C TYR A 254 0.36 5.14 -24.59
N PHE A 255 1.31 4.27 -24.24
CA PHE A 255 1.66 4.00 -22.85
C PHE A 255 2.46 5.17 -22.29
N LYS A 256 1.98 5.73 -21.18
CA LYS A 256 2.52 6.94 -20.56
C LYS A 256 2.70 6.72 -19.06
N ILE A 257 3.71 7.36 -18.50
CA ILE A 257 3.98 7.37 -17.07
C ILE A 257 4.07 8.83 -16.62
N TYR A 258 3.21 9.23 -15.69
CA TYR A 258 3.34 10.49 -14.99
C TYR A 258 4.17 10.26 -13.73
N TYR A 259 5.29 10.98 -13.59
CA TYR A 259 6.20 10.86 -12.46
C TYR A 259 6.82 12.22 -12.13
N ASN A 260 6.75 12.62 -10.86
CA ASN A 260 7.32 13.88 -10.36
C ASN A 260 6.92 15.09 -11.23
N ASP A 261 5.62 15.27 -11.43
CA ASP A 261 4.99 16.34 -12.22
C ASP A 261 5.39 16.38 -13.71
N SER A 262 6.06 15.34 -14.21
CA SER A 262 6.48 15.20 -15.60
C SER A 262 5.78 14.02 -16.27
N LEU A 263 5.39 14.20 -17.53
CA LEU A 263 4.77 13.16 -18.35
C LEU A 263 5.81 12.50 -19.26
N TYR A 264 5.98 11.18 -19.11
CA TYR A 264 6.87 10.35 -19.90
C TYR A 264 6.05 9.54 -20.90
N THR A 265 6.18 9.83 -22.19
CA THR A 265 5.62 8.99 -23.25
C THR A 265 6.56 7.81 -23.50
N ILE A 266 6.15 6.61 -23.10
CA ILE A 266 6.98 5.40 -23.16
C ILE A 266 6.97 4.80 -24.57
N GLY A 267 5.80 4.77 -25.21
CA GLY A 267 5.67 4.37 -26.61
C GLY A 267 4.25 4.03 -27.03
N TYR A 268 4.07 3.77 -28.32
CA TYR A 268 2.78 3.43 -28.93
C TYR A 268 2.52 1.92 -28.83
N PHE A 269 1.99 1.48 -27.69
CA PHE A 269 1.59 0.09 -27.42
C PHE A 269 0.71 0.03 -26.16
N GLN A 270 -0.01 -1.08 -25.99
CA GLN A 270 -0.83 -1.35 -24.81
C GLN A 270 -0.19 -2.51 -24.02
N PRO A 271 0.59 -2.23 -22.96
CA PRO A 271 1.31 -3.27 -22.25
C PRO A 271 0.50 -3.93 -21.15
N ASP A 272 0.91 -5.15 -20.79
CA ASP A 272 0.72 -5.65 -19.44
C ASP A 272 1.67 -4.89 -18.51
N PHE A 273 1.14 -4.29 -17.45
CA PHE A 273 1.93 -3.59 -16.45
C PHE A 273 1.41 -3.76 -15.03
N VAL A 274 2.32 -3.63 -14.07
CA VAL A 274 2.04 -3.64 -12.63
C VAL A 274 2.69 -2.39 -12.03
N VAL A 275 1.88 -1.58 -11.36
CA VAL A 275 2.37 -0.46 -10.54
C VAL A 275 2.33 -0.89 -9.08
N LYS A 276 3.48 -0.81 -8.40
CA LYS A 276 3.57 -1.01 -6.95
C LYS A 276 4.54 0.01 -6.38
N ASP A 277 4.05 0.80 -5.43
CA ASP A 277 4.81 1.86 -4.76
C ASP A 277 5.60 2.67 -5.81
N ASN A 278 6.93 2.68 -5.77
CA ASN A 278 7.75 3.53 -6.63
C ASN A 278 8.13 2.90 -7.99
N VAL A 279 7.63 1.69 -8.31
CA VAL A 279 8.01 0.94 -9.52
C VAL A 279 6.82 0.69 -10.46
N VAL A 280 7.09 0.79 -11.76
CA VAL A 280 6.19 0.34 -12.82
C VAL A 280 6.91 -0.77 -13.59
N ALA A 281 6.49 -2.02 -13.40
CA ALA A 281 6.99 -3.16 -14.14
C ALA A 281 6.08 -3.40 -15.35
N PHE A 282 6.63 -3.53 -16.56
CA PHE A 282 5.82 -3.63 -17.77
C PHE A 282 6.50 -4.46 -18.87
N GLN A 283 5.67 -5.00 -19.77
CA GLN A 283 6.13 -5.59 -21.02
C GLN A 283 6.26 -4.49 -22.08
N ASP A 284 7.42 -4.32 -22.70
CA ASP A 284 7.56 -3.38 -23.82
C ASP A 284 7.01 -3.93 -25.14
N ALA A 285 6.99 -3.10 -26.19
CA ALA A 285 6.50 -3.51 -27.51
C ALA A 285 7.28 -4.68 -28.16
N THR A 286 8.49 -4.99 -27.69
CA THR A 286 9.29 -6.13 -28.15
C THR A 286 9.07 -7.40 -27.32
N GLY A 287 8.25 -7.31 -26.28
CA GLY A 287 7.98 -8.39 -25.34
C GLY A 287 8.97 -8.47 -24.16
N TYR A 288 9.88 -7.49 -24.03
CA TYR A 288 10.91 -7.48 -22.99
C TYR A 288 10.33 -7.00 -21.66
N PHE A 289 10.82 -7.56 -20.57
CA PHE A 289 10.44 -7.11 -19.23
C PHE A 289 11.27 -5.90 -18.83
N LYS A 290 10.59 -4.79 -18.58
CA LYS A 290 11.21 -3.54 -18.18
C LYS A 290 10.61 -3.01 -16.87
N VAL A 291 11.39 -2.19 -16.19
CA VAL A 291 10.95 -1.43 -15.02
C VAL A 291 11.23 0.03 -15.24
N PHE A 292 10.22 0.88 -15.03
CA PHE A 292 10.42 2.30 -14.82
C PHE A 292 10.61 2.55 -13.33
N TYR A 293 11.71 3.21 -12.97
CA TYR A 293 12.03 3.61 -11.61
C TYR A 293 12.71 4.98 -11.64
N LYS A 294 12.14 5.93 -10.90
CA LYS A 294 12.68 7.30 -10.74
C LYS A 294 13.08 8.01 -12.05
N GLY A 295 12.23 7.92 -13.08
CA GLY A 295 12.48 8.59 -14.37
C GLY A 295 13.36 7.81 -15.36
N GLN A 296 13.85 6.62 -14.97
CA GLN A 296 14.70 5.78 -15.81
C GLN A 296 14.02 4.44 -16.12
N ILE A 297 14.31 3.88 -17.29
CA ILE A 297 13.81 2.57 -17.72
C ILE A 297 14.97 1.58 -17.71
N TYR A 298 14.76 0.46 -17.02
CA TYR A 298 15.70 -0.65 -16.89
C TYR A 298 15.15 -1.86 -17.62
N THR A 299 15.97 -2.53 -18.42
CA THR A 299 15.60 -3.82 -19.04
C THR A 299 16.08 -4.95 -18.16
N LEU A 300 15.16 -5.80 -17.70
CA LEU A 300 15.46 -6.88 -16.77
C LEU A 300 15.62 -8.22 -17.48
N GLU A 301 14.74 -8.52 -18.44
CA GLU A 301 14.72 -9.76 -19.22
C GLU A 301 14.27 -9.52 -20.66
N SER A 302 14.66 -10.41 -21.56
CA SER A 302 14.20 -10.45 -22.95
C SER A 302 12.83 -11.13 -23.14
N TYR A 303 12.07 -11.31 -22.05
CA TYR A 303 10.72 -11.89 -22.02
C TYR A 303 9.98 -11.34 -20.79
N TYR A 304 8.65 -11.29 -20.84
CA TYR A 304 7.84 -10.92 -19.67
C TYR A 304 7.58 -12.15 -18.78
N PRO A 305 8.01 -12.16 -17.50
CA PRO A 305 7.79 -13.29 -16.60
C PRO A 305 6.33 -13.41 -16.20
N THR A 306 5.84 -14.64 -16.06
CA THR A 306 4.46 -14.92 -15.61
C THR A 306 4.28 -14.76 -14.11
N ASP A 307 5.37 -14.86 -13.33
CA ASP A 307 5.37 -14.68 -11.88
C ASP A 307 6.52 -13.77 -11.46
N PHE A 308 6.17 -12.66 -10.82
CA PHE A 308 7.09 -11.72 -10.20
C PHE A 308 6.37 -10.99 -9.07
N LYS A 309 7.14 -10.48 -8.11
CA LYS A 309 6.64 -9.61 -7.04
C LYS A 309 7.26 -8.24 -7.20
N ALA A 310 6.43 -7.21 -7.11
CA ALA A 310 6.86 -5.82 -7.07
C ALA A 310 6.42 -5.21 -5.74
N GLY A 311 7.27 -4.37 -5.16
CA GLY A 311 7.01 -3.70 -3.90
C GLY A 311 8.10 -2.68 -3.60
N TYR A 312 7.71 -1.58 -3.00
CA TYR A 312 8.54 -0.46 -2.59
C TYR A 312 9.44 0.09 -3.70
N ASN A 313 10.74 -0.26 -3.73
CA ASN A 313 11.67 0.13 -4.80
C ASN A 313 12.13 -1.07 -5.66
N SER A 314 11.42 -2.20 -5.56
CA SER A 314 11.98 -3.50 -5.92
C SER A 314 11.05 -4.35 -6.77
N VAL A 315 11.67 -5.16 -7.63
CA VAL A 315 11.01 -6.20 -8.42
C VAL A 315 11.83 -7.48 -8.33
N ALA A 316 11.20 -8.58 -7.93
CA ALA A 316 11.85 -9.87 -7.74
C ALA A 316 11.11 -10.98 -8.47
N TYR A 317 11.88 -11.90 -9.06
CA TYR A 317 11.35 -12.99 -9.88
C TYR A 317 12.39 -14.09 -10.04
N VAL A 318 11.95 -15.29 -10.42
CA VAL A 318 12.84 -16.38 -10.83
C VAL A 318 12.92 -16.39 -12.34
N ASN A 319 14.12 -16.30 -12.90
CA ASN A 319 14.30 -16.28 -14.35
C ASN A 319 14.29 -17.70 -14.97
N ARG A 320 14.34 -17.79 -16.30
CA ARG A 320 14.37 -19.07 -17.03
C ARG A 320 15.59 -19.96 -16.73
N ALA A 321 16.66 -19.40 -16.17
CA ALA A 321 17.84 -20.14 -15.72
C ALA A 321 17.73 -20.59 -14.25
N ASN A 322 16.53 -20.50 -13.65
CA ASN A 322 16.24 -20.81 -12.24
C ASN A 322 17.05 -19.94 -11.25
N VAL A 323 17.38 -18.71 -11.64
CA VAL A 323 18.04 -17.74 -10.77
C VAL A 323 16.99 -16.82 -10.17
N LEU A 324 16.95 -16.72 -8.84
CA LEU A 324 16.18 -15.69 -8.16
C LEU A 324 16.90 -14.35 -8.36
N ARG A 325 16.25 -13.41 -9.05
CA ARG A 325 16.79 -12.08 -9.34
C ARG A 325 16.02 -11.01 -8.57
N LEU A 326 16.72 -9.91 -8.28
CA LEU A 326 16.18 -8.72 -7.64
C LEU A 326 16.65 -7.49 -8.41
N PHE A 327 15.71 -6.71 -8.94
CA PHE A 327 15.92 -5.30 -9.20
C PHE A 327 15.59 -4.52 -7.92
N THR A 328 16.47 -3.65 -7.46
CA THR A 328 16.20 -2.77 -6.31
C THR A 328 17.02 -1.48 -6.43
N GLU A 329 16.37 -0.33 -6.25
CA GLU A 329 17.02 1.00 -6.25
C GLU A 329 17.87 1.31 -7.51
N GLY A 330 17.60 0.67 -8.65
CA GLY A 330 18.34 0.87 -9.92
C GLY A 330 19.41 -0.20 -10.21
N ASP A 331 19.72 -1.05 -9.24
CA ASP A 331 20.66 -2.17 -9.40
C ASP A 331 19.93 -3.49 -9.69
N ILE A 332 20.60 -4.40 -10.38
CA ILE A 332 20.10 -5.76 -10.66
C ILE A 332 21.05 -6.78 -10.06
N TYR A 333 20.51 -7.68 -9.24
CA TYR A 333 21.25 -8.71 -8.53
C TYR A 333 20.73 -10.11 -8.89
N ASP A 334 21.67 -11.03 -9.06
CA ASP A 334 21.40 -12.46 -9.01
C ASP A 334 21.53 -12.90 -7.54
N VAL A 335 20.40 -13.08 -6.85
CA VAL A 335 20.34 -13.37 -5.42
C VAL A 335 20.88 -14.77 -5.12
N THR A 336 20.42 -15.75 -5.91
CA THR A 336 20.85 -17.15 -5.80
C THR A 336 20.46 -17.93 -7.04
N ASN A 337 21.33 -18.87 -7.44
CA ASN A 337 21.05 -19.89 -8.46
C ASN A 337 20.73 -21.27 -7.84
N ALA A 338 20.77 -21.39 -6.51
CA ALA A 338 20.30 -22.58 -5.81
C ALA A 338 18.77 -22.69 -5.93
N ASP A 339 18.28 -23.92 -5.98
CA ASP A 339 16.85 -24.18 -6.09
C ASP A 339 16.11 -23.64 -4.84
N VAL A 340 15.29 -22.61 -5.04
CA VAL A 340 14.60 -21.90 -3.97
C VAL A 340 13.19 -22.42 -3.81
N ALA A 341 12.97 -23.22 -2.76
CA ALA A 341 11.65 -23.81 -2.54
C ALA A 341 10.57 -22.76 -2.23
N THR A 342 10.92 -21.66 -1.54
CA THR A 342 10.03 -20.53 -1.26
C THR A 342 10.81 -19.24 -1.06
N TRP A 343 10.28 -18.11 -1.53
CA TRP A 343 10.84 -16.78 -1.28
C TRP A 343 9.73 -15.72 -1.10
N ARG A 344 10.06 -14.65 -0.37
CA ARG A 344 9.23 -13.45 -0.21
C ARG A 344 10.06 -12.20 -0.49
N LEU A 345 9.37 -11.16 -0.92
CA LEU A 345 9.87 -9.80 -1.03
C LEU A 345 9.22 -8.99 0.09
N ASP A 346 10.00 -8.67 1.11
CA ASP A 346 9.60 -7.77 2.20
C ASP A 346 10.16 -6.38 1.87
N TYR A 347 9.38 -5.54 1.17
CA TYR A 347 9.85 -4.26 0.65
C TYR A 347 11.05 -4.42 -0.30
N ASP A 348 12.25 -4.00 0.13
CA ASP A 348 13.50 -4.13 -0.62
C ASP A 348 14.36 -5.32 -0.17
N VAL A 349 13.80 -6.21 0.64
CA VAL A 349 14.52 -7.35 1.25
C VAL A 349 13.98 -8.67 0.73
N ILE A 350 14.88 -9.53 0.26
CA ILE A 350 14.52 -10.88 -0.14
C ILE A 350 14.78 -11.84 1.00
N GLN A 351 13.76 -12.56 1.44
CA GLN A 351 13.90 -13.69 2.34
C GLN A 351 13.59 -14.96 1.55
N TYR A 352 14.53 -15.91 1.53
CA TYR A 352 14.37 -17.16 0.77
C TYR A 352 14.80 -18.38 1.58
N ARG A 353 14.18 -19.53 1.26
CA ARG A 353 14.48 -20.84 1.84
C ARG A 353 15.42 -21.61 0.92
N PHE A 354 16.56 -22.06 1.47
CA PHE A 354 17.61 -22.75 0.70
C PHE A 354 17.91 -24.17 1.24
N GLY A 355 17.10 -24.66 2.17
CA GLY A 355 17.20 -26.00 2.76
C GLY A 355 16.01 -26.26 3.70
N ALA A 356 15.98 -27.43 4.35
CA ALA A 356 14.93 -27.77 5.30
C ALA A 356 14.96 -26.82 6.53
N ASN A 357 14.00 -25.89 6.59
CA ASN A 357 13.91 -24.83 7.62
C ASN A 357 15.16 -23.95 7.74
N MET A 358 15.91 -23.80 6.64
CA MET A 358 17.06 -22.89 6.54
C MET A 358 16.69 -21.71 5.65
N PHE A 359 16.83 -20.51 6.20
CA PHE A 359 16.47 -19.27 5.55
C PHE A 359 17.66 -18.32 5.49
N LYS A 360 17.73 -17.55 4.40
CA LYS A 360 18.68 -16.46 4.20
C LYS A 360 17.92 -15.18 3.91
N VAL A 361 18.57 -14.07 4.22
CA VAL A 361 18.10 -12.74 3.86
C VAL A 361 19.09 -12.10 2.91
N PHE A 362 18.62 -11.53 1.82
CA PHE A 362 19.42 -10.78 0.87
C PHE A 362 18.99 -9.31 0.86
N TYR A 363 19.96 -8.42 0.99
CA TYR A 363 19.76 -6.97 0.94
C TYR A 363 21.01 -6.29 0.38
N LYS A 364 20.83 -5.47 -0.66
CA LYS A 364 21.88 -4.64 -1.30
C LYS A 364 23.19 -5.39 -1.55
N GLY A 365 23.12 -6.50 -2.30
CA GLY A 365 24.30 -7.28 -2.71
C GLY A 365 24.90 -8.18 -1.63
N LYS A 366 24.32 -8.23 -0.42
CA LYS A 366 24.81 -9.06 0.70
C LYS A 366 23.76 -10.07 1.13
N THR A 367 24.24 -11.26 1.44
CA THR A 367 23.44 -12.36 2.02
C THR A 367 23.81 -12.55 3.48
N TYR A 368 22.80 -12.67 4.34
CA TYR A 368 22.89 -12.86 5.79
C TYR A 368 22.36 -14.22 6.22
#